data_AF-A0AAC9I352-F1
#
_entry.id   AF-A0AAC9I352-F1
#
_cell.length_a   1.000
_cell.length_b   1.000
_cell.length_c   1.000
_cell.angle_alpha   90.00
_cell.angle_beta   90.00
_cell.angle_gamma   90.00
#
_symmetry.space_group_name_H-M   'P 1'
#
loop_
_entity.id
_entity.type
_entity.pdbx_description
1 polymer ?
#
loop_
_entity_poly.entity_id
_entity_poly.type
_entity_poly.pdbx_seq_one_letter_code
_entity_poly.pdbx_strand_id
1 'polypeptide(L)'
;MTTIQKLAITPEQYESIIWDLYNKWCQSVSITQREYQQVLANSAINKWFLVELSKREAEFHKLTDRYVNTNVTTADFSNCYRDCVNTLFNYRPMALLSNIVKPKVKGVPMFNAINHN
;
A
#
# COMPACT_ATOMS: atom_id res chain seq x y z
N MET A 1 -2.14 13.26 -20.99
CA MET A 1 -1.68 11.87 -21.16
C MET A 1 -1.76 11.19 -19.80
N THR A 2 -2.46 10.06 -19.68
CA THR A 2 -2.66 9.33 -18.41
C THR A 2 -1.43 8.48 -18.06
N THR A 3 -1.31 8.00 -16.81
CA THR A 3 -0.24 7.08 -16.37
C THR A 3 -0.14 5.86 -17.30
N ILE A 4 -1.29 5.21 -17.56
CA ILE A 4 -1.40 4.03 -18.45
C ILE A 4 -0.84 4.33 -19.84
N GLN A 5 -1.18 5.49 -20.41
CA GLN A 5 -0.69 5.91 -21.72
C GLN A 5 0.82 6.14 -21.74
N LYS A 6 1.39 6.78 -20.71
CA LYS A 6 2.83 7.04 -20.61
C LYS A 6 3.66 5.77 -20.43
N LEU A 7 3.10 4.80 -19.70
CA LEU A 7 3.75 3.52 -19.44
C LEU A 7 3.53 2.50 -20.58
N ALA A 8 2.63 2.81 -21.53
CA ALA A 8 2.25 1.91 -22.63
C ALA A 8 1.81 0.51 -22.15
N ILE A 9 1.01 0.48 -21.07
CA ILE A 9 0.47 -0.74 -20.45
C ILE A 9 -1.04 -0.82 -20.64
N THR A 10 -1.63 -1.99 -20.39
CA THR A 10 -3.09 -2.17 -20.37
C THR A 10 -3.68 -1.77 -19.00
N PRO A 11 -4.99 -1.50 -18.90
CA PRO A 11 -5.65 -1.25 -17.62
C PRO A 11 -5.46 -2.39 -16.62
N GLU A 12 -5.51 -3.65 -17.07
CA GLU A 12 -5.37 -4.83 -16.22
C GLU A 12 -3.94 -4.95 -15.66
N GLN A 13 -2.93 -4.60 -16.48
CA GLN A 13 -1.54 -4.52 -16.03
C GLN A 13 -1.36 -3.41 -15.00
N TYR A 14 -2.02 -2.28 -15.20
CA TYR A 14 -1.98 -1.17 -14.25
C TYR A 14 -2.63 -1.53 -12.91
N GLU A 15 -3.80 -2.19 -12.92
CA GLU A 15 -4.43 -2.73 -11.72
C GLU A 15 -3.53 -3.73 -11.00
N SER A 16 -2.86 -4.62 -11.75
CA SER A 16 -1.90 -5.58 -11.19
C SER A 16 -0.71 -4.87 -10.53
N ILE A 17 -0.19 -3.80 -11.14
CA ILE A 17 0.88 -2.98 -10.55
C ILE A 17 0.42 -2.34 -9.24
N ILE A 18 -0.78 -1.74 -9.21
CA ILE A 18 -1.35 -1.14 -8.00
C ILE A 18 -1.49 -2.18 -6.90
N TRP A 19 -2.06 -3.34 -7.24
CA TRP A 19 -2.25 -4.44 -6.30
C TRP A 19 -0.92 -4.93 -5.73
N ASP A 20 0.08 -5.16 -6.58
CA ASP A 20 1.40 -5.59 -6.16
C ASP A 20 2.07 -4.57 -5.25
N LEU A 21 1.94 -3.28 -5.56
CA LEU A 21 2.43 -2.20 -4.72
C LEU A 21 1.74 -2.19 -3.36
N TYR A 22 0.42 -2.29 -3.34
CA TYR A 22 -0.36 -2.31 -2.11
C TYR A 22 -0.02 -3.53 -1.24
N ASN A 23 0.06 -4.71 -1.86
CA ASN A 23 0.47 -5.95 -1.22
C ASN A 23 1.87 -5.83 -0.59
N LYS A 24 2.86 -5.37 -1.35
CA LYS A 24 4.24 -5.15 -0.85
C LYS A 24 4.29 -4.13 0.27
N TRP A 25 3.52 -3.04 0.15
CA TRP A 25 3.43 -2.03 1.21
C TRP A 25 2.83 -2.62 2.48
N CYS A 26 1.73 -3.38 2.39
CA CYS A 26 1.12 -4.09 3.53
C CYS A 26 2.11 -5.01 4.21
N GLN A 27 2.93 -5.74 3.45
CA GLN A 27 4.00 -6.57 3.98
C GLN A 27 5.08 -5.74 4.70
N SER A 28 5.47 -4.60 4.14
CA SER A 28 6.51 -3.73 4.74
C SER A 28 6.13 -3.09 6.07
N VAL A 29 4.83 -2.94 6.34
CA VAL A 29 4.30 -2.33 7.58
C VAL A 29 3.82 -3.35 8.61
N SER A 30 3.87 -4.64 8.27
CA SER A 30 3.40 -5.74 9.12
C SER A 30 4.56 -6.62 9.54
N ILE A 31 4.53 -7.14 10.77
CA ILE A 31 5.56 -8.07 11.26
C ILE A 31 5.02 -9.50 11.22
N THR A 32 3.76 -9.68 11.62
CA THR A 32 3.12 -10.99 11.65
C THR A 32 2.14 -11.19 10.49
N GLN A 33 1.92 -12.44 10.12
CA GLN A 33 0.90 -12.80 9.12
C GLN A 33 -0.50 -12.29 9.49
N ARG A 34 -0.81 -12.27 10.80
CA ARG A 34 -2.09 -11.78 11.31
C ARG A 34 -2.25 -10.28 11.09
N GLU A 35 -1.23 -9.50 11.44
CA GLU A 35 -1.22 -8.05 11.20
C GLU A 35 -1.32 -7.77 9.71
N TYR A 36 -0.57 -8.50 8.87
CA TYR A 36 -0.66 -8.36 7.42
C TYR A 36 -2.08 -8.56 6.90
N GLN A 37 -2.77 -9.62 7.32
CA GLN A 37 -4.16 -9.85 6.93
C GLN A 37 -5.10 -8.73 7.42
N GLN A 38 -4.88 -8.21 8.62
CA GLN A 38 -5.68 -7.11 9.16
C GLN A 38 -5.43 -5.79 8.43
N VAL A 39 -4.18 -5.49 8.07
CA VAL A 39 -3.80 -4.30 7.28
C VAL A 39 -4.41 -4.39 5.89
N LEU A 40 -4.26 -5.54 5.22
CA LEU A 40 -4.76 -5.79 3.87
C LEU A 40 -6.29 -5.70 3.79
N ALA A 41 -7.00 -6.21 4.79
CA ALA A 41 -8.46 -6.19 4.84
C ALA A 41 -9.04 -4.84 5.28
N ASN A 42 -8.23 -3.88 5.72
CA ASN A 42 -8.70 -2.62 6.26
C ASN A 42 -8.98 -1.60 5.16
N SER A 43 -10.26 -1.28 4.96
CA SER A 43 -10.71 -0.34 3.92
C SER A 43 -10.22 1.10 4.13
N ALA A 44 -10.03 1.56 5.37
CA ALA A 44 -9.50 2.89 5.65
C ALA A 44 -8.03 3.01 5.26
N ILE A 45 -7.26 1.94 5.49
CA ILE A 45 -5.85 1.87 5.08
C ILE A 45 -5.73 1.80 3.56
N ASN A 46 -6.54 0.98 2.91
CA ASN A 46 -6.58 0.93 1.45
C ASN A 46 -6.92 2.30 0.85
N LYS A 47 -7.96 2.98 1.36
CA LYS A 47 -8.31 4.35 0.92
C LYS A 47 -7.16 5.34 1.12
N TRP A 48 -6.50 5.29 2.28
CA TRP A 48 -5.32 6.13 2.52
C TRP A 48 -4.21 5.85 1.51
N PHE A 49 -3.94 4.57 1.24
CA PHE A 49 -2.92 4.14 0.28
C PHE A 49 -3.21 4.67 -1.13
N LEU A 50 -4.45 4.53 -1.61
CA LEU A 50 -4.85 5.04 -2.93
C LEU A 50 -4.73 6.57 -3.03
N VAL A 51 -5.08 7.31 -1.97
CA VAL A 51 -4.92 8.77 -1.92
C VAL A 51 -3.44 9.16 -1.95
N GLU A 52 -2.59 8.42 -1.26
CA GLU A 52 -1.17 8.73 -1.24
C GLU A 52 -0.50 8.34 -2.57
N LEU A 53 -0.92 7.23 -3.19
CA LEU A 53 -0.53 6.84 -4.54
C LEU A 53 -0.90 7.92 -5.56
N SER A 54 -2.14 8.45 -5.53
CA SER A 54 -2.55 9.49 -6.49
C SER A 54 -1.71 10.77 -6.40
N LYS A 55 -1.16 11.09 -5.21
CA LYS A 55 -0.21 12.21 -5.06
C LYS A 55 1.12 11.91 -5.73
N ARG A 56 1.62 10.67 -5.63
CA ARG A 56 2.86 10.23 -6.30
C ARG A 56 2.67 10.21 -7.82
N GLU A 57 1.50 9.82 -8.29
CA GLU A 57 1.17 9.90 -9.71
C GLU A 57 1.16 11.35 -10.20
N ALA A 58 0.57 12.28 -9.42
CA ALA A 58 0.62 13.70 -9.77
C ALA A 58 2.06 14.23 -9.84
N GLU A 59 2.96 13.76 -8.99
CA GLU A 59 4.40 14.07 -9.06
C GLU A 59 5.06 13.48 -10.31
N PHE A 60 4.77 12.21 -10.62
CA PHE A 60 5.20 11.57 -11.86
C PHE A 60 4.75 12.39 -13.08
N HIS A 61 3.49 12.84 -13.12
CA HIS A 61 2.99 13.69 -14.21
C HIS A 61 3.76 15.00 -14.31
N LYS A 62 3.99 15.70 -13.19
CA LYS A 62 4.79 16.94 -13.18
C LYS A 62 6.21 16.75 -13.73
N LEU A 63 6.85 15.62 -13.43
CA LEU A 63 8.20 15.33 -13.90
C LEU A 63 8.24 14.95 -15.39
N THR A 64 7.18 14.34 -15.90
CA THR A 64 7.17 13.68 -17.22
C THR A 64 6.38 14.42 -18.30
N ASP A 65 5.46 15.32 -17.94
CA ASP A 65 4.62 16.05 -18.90
C ASP A 65 5.45 16.85 -19.92
N ARG A 66 6.61 17.37 -19.52
CA ARG A 66 7.54 18.10 -20.41
C ARG A 66 8.27 17.22 -21.43
N TYR A 67 8.21 15.90 -21.27
CA TYR A 67 8.89 14.92 -22.12
C TYR A 67 7.94 14.13 -23.02
N VAL A 68 6.65 14.48 -23.00
CA VAL A 68 5.68 13.97 -23.98
C VAL A 68 6.08 14.60 -25.31
N ASN A 69 6.57 13.79 -26.27
CA ASN A 69 7.15 14.16 -27.58
C ASN A 69 8.68 14.38 -27.64
N THR A 70 9.45 13.90 -26.66
CA THR A 70 10.92 13.84 -26.76
C THR A 70 11.41 12.40 -26.98
N ASN A 71 12.72 12.21 -27.14
CA ASN A 71 13.36 10.89 -27.28
C ASN A 71 13.33 10.04 -25.98
N VAL A 72 12.46 10.37 -25.02
CA VAL A 72 12.31 9.63 -23.77
C VAL A 72 11.52 8.36 -24.04
N THR A 73 12.09 7.24 -23.63
CA THR A 73 11.50 5.92 -23.89
C THR A 73 10.43 5.57 -22.86
N THR A 74 9.58 4.59 -23.17
CA THR A 74 8.64 4.01 -22.19
C THR A 74 9.36 3.39 -20.99
N ALA A 75 10.58 2.89 -21.17
CA ALA A 75 11.43 2.39 -20.09
C ALA A 75 11.83 3.51 -19.11
N ASP A 76 12.12 4.71 -19.61
CA ASP A 76 12.44 5.87 -18.77
C ASP A 76 11.24 6.33 -17.95
N PHE A 77 10.04 6.36 -18.57
CA PHE A 77 8.80 6.62 -17.85
C PHE A 77 8.53 5.56 -16.77
N SER A 78 8.82 4.29 -17.07
CA SER A 78 8.64 3.19 -16.11
C SER A 78 9.59 3.31 -14.92
N ASN A 79 10.85 3.68 -15.16
CA ASN A 79 11.83 3.95 -14.10
C ASN A 79 11.41 5.14 -13.24
N CYS A 80 11.02 6.26 -13.87
CA CYS A 80 10.55 7.45 -13.16
C CYS A 80 9.31 7.17 -12.33
N TYR A 81 8.34 6.42 -12.88
CA TYR A 81 7.15 6.00 -12.15
C TYR A 81 7.51 5.18 -10.92
N ARG A 82 8.38 4.16 -11.10
CA ARG A 82 8.88 3.32 -10.00
C ARG A 82 9.53 4.15 -8.90
N ASP A 83 10.36 5.13 -9.25
CA ASP A 83 11.03 5.98 -8.27
C ASP A 83 10.03 6.84 -7.50
N CYS A 84 9.02 7.42 -8.17
CA CYS A 84 7.96 8.18 -7.53
C CYS A 84 7.17 7.32 -6.54
N VAL A 85 6.73 6.13 -6.95
CA VAL A 85 5.92 5.25 -6.10
C VAL A 85 6.74 4.58 -4.99
N ASN A 86 8.05 4.38 -5.15
CA ASN A 86 8.90 3.85 -4.09
C ASN A 86 8.96 4.80 -2.87
N THR A 87 8.84 6.11 -3.09
CA THR A 87 8.79 7.06 -1.96
C THR A 87 7.58 6.82 -1.04
N LEU A 88 6.52 6.17 -1.53
CA LEU A 88 5.33 5.80 -0.76
C LEU A 88 5.66 4.93 0.46
N PHE A 89 6.67 4.07 0.35
CA PHE A 89 7.09 3.15 1.43
C PHE A 89 7.69 3.88 2.65
N ASN A 90 8.08 5.14 2.48
CA ASN A 90 8.58 5.98 3.57
C ASN A 90 7.46 6.57 4.43
N TYR A 91 6.21 6.54 3.94
CA TYR A 91 5.07 7.10 4.65
C TYR A 91 4.22 5.99 5.27
N ARG A 92 3.82 6.21 6.52
CA ARG A 92 3.01 5.25 7.29
C ARG A 92 1.90 5.98 8.04
N PRO A 93 0.63 5.60 7.88
CA PRO A 93 -0.48 6.20 8.61
C PRO A 93 -0.50 5.60 10.02
N MET A 94 0.40 6.04 10.90
CA MET A 94 0.57 5.47 12.24
C MET A 94 -0.73 5.44 13.05
N ALA A 95 -1.60 6.44 12.88
CA ALA A 95 -2.91 6.47 13.52
C ALA A 95 -3.88 5.37 13.05
N LEU A 96 -3.76 4.92 11.80
CA LEU A 96 -4.55 3.81 11.28
C LEU A 96 -3.93 2.46 11.65
N LEU A 97 -2.60 2.37 11.64
CA LEU A 97 -1.85 1.17 11.98
C LEU A 97 -1.91 0.83 13.47
N SER A 98 -1.91 1.83 14.36
CA SER A 98 -2.01 1.62 15.81
C SER A 98 -3.33 0.95 16.22
N ASN A 99 -4.41 1.18 15.45
CA ASN A 99 -5.73 0.58 15.69
C ASN A 99 -5.81 -0.91 15.35
N ILE A 100 -4.74 -1.49 14.78
CA ILE A 100 -4.69 -2.91 14.39
C ILE A 100 -4.26 -3.81 15.58
N VAL A 101 -3.78 -3.23 16.68
CA VAL A 101 -3.17 -3.92 17.83
C VAL A 101 -4.10 -3.79 19.06
N LYS A 102 -4.54 -4.80 19.83
CA LYS A 102 -4.21 -6.22 20.05
C LYS A 102 -5.52 -7.03 20.13
N PRO A 103 -5.53 -8.35 19.88
CA PRO A 103 -6.57 -9.20 20.46
C PRO A 103 -6.58 -8.94 21.96
N LYS A 104 -7.70 -8.43 22.50
CA LYS A 104 -7.94 -8.54 23.94
C LYS A 104 -7.96 -10.03 24.21
N VAL A 105 -6.87 -10.58 24.74
CA VAL A 105 -6.92 -11.87 25.42
C VAL A 105 -7.90 -11.63 26.56
N LYS A 106 -9.18 -11.96 26.33
CA LYS A 106 -10.10 -12.16 27.45
C LYS A 106 -9.46 -13.33 28.18
N GLY A 107 -8.77 -13.04 29.28
CA GLY A 107 -8.21 -14.07 30.13
C GLY A 107 -9.29 -15.13 30.33
N VAL A 108 -8.97 -16.37 30.00
CA VAL A 108 -9.86 -17.48 30.31
C VAL A 108 -10.08 -17.38 31.82
N PRO A 109 -11.33 -17.20 32.32
CA PRO A 109 -11.55 -17.26 33.75
C PRO A 109 -11.06 -18.63 34.20
N MET A 110 -9.98 -18.65 34.98
CA MET A 110 -9.46 -19.85 35.59
C MET A 110 -10.57 -20.32 36.53
N PHE A 111 -11.30 -21.36 36.15
CA PHE A 111 -12.26 -21.99 37.03
C PHE A 111 -11.47 -22.51 38.22
N ASN A 112 -11.58 -21.81 39.36
CA ASN A 112 -11.16 -22.31 40.65
C ASN A 112 -11.95 -23.60 40.90
N ALA A 113 -11.36 -24.74 40.54
CA ALA A 113 -11.74 -26.03 41.10
C ALA A 113 -11.28 -26.05 42.56
N ILE A 114 -11.96 -25.27 43.40
CA ILE A 114 -11.91 -25.40 44.84
C ILE A 114 -13.05 -26.35 45.20
N ASN A 115 -12.66 -27.57 45.56
CA ASN A 115 -13.31 -28.51 46.48
C ASN A 115 -14.85 -28.51 46.54
N HIS A 116 -15.43 -29.63 46.09
CA HIS A 116 -16.60 -30.18 46.75
C HIS A 116 -16.34 -31.66 47.08
N ASN A 117 -16.14 -31.86 48.40
CA ASN A 117 -16.32 -33.03 49.27
C ASN A 117 -15.81 -34.40 48.83
#